data_AF-A0A212KPG1-F1
#
_entry.id   AF-A0A212KPG1-F1
#
_cell.length_a   1.000
_cell.length_b   1.000
_cell.length_c   1.000
_cell.angle_alpha   90.00
_cell.angle_beta   90.00
_cell.angle_gamma   90.00
#
_symmetry.space_group_name_H-M   'P 1'
#
loop_
_entity.id
_entity.type
_entity.pdbx_description
1 polymer ?
#
loop_
_entity_poly.entity_id
_entity_poly.type
_entity_poly.pdbx_seq_one_letter_code
_entity_poly.pdbx_strand_id
1 'polypeptide(L)'
;MAELTLSDALTESLKKFLKSNRKAELVNTYLFYIGEKHKIKPIAFPKGKIIFQSLASAISILEEDNKLWRETQIKVHFDRESVNEDTERVYICPFSGKVFGDNTHPNPQDAIYDWVAKCPENKERINGLPAKRFLVSEDKDVIRNYIKERKQAVTKTVFSSAVNGQLINSKKAVLEDFKNNYVKPLTMVEVQSQNRFQIEGAFLSFIQEQLDEQKITRFVETLSGNQDFIPYIEKWLASDEEE
;
A
#
# COMPACT_ATOMS: atom_id res chain seq x y z
N MET A 1 37.57 -3.14 -27.75
CA MET A 1 36.30 -3.87 -27.87
C MET A 1 36.24 -4.82 -26.69
N ALA A 2 35.26 -4.68 -25.80
CA ALA A 2 35.21 -5.50 -24.58
C ALA A 2 34.65 -6.89 -24.92
N GLU A 3 35.43 -7.94 -24.69
CA GLU A 3 34.94 -9.32 -24.67
C GLU A 3 33.82 -9.43 -23.64
N LEU A 4 32.68 -9.95 -24.09
CA LEU A 4 31.52 -10.19 -23.26
C LEU A 4 31.81 -11.45 -22.43
N THR A 5 32.43 -11.30 -21.26
CA THR A 5 32.70 -12.46 -20.38
C THR A 5 31.50 -12.71 -19.47
N LEU A 6 30.95 -13.92 -19.53
CA LEU A 6 29.91 -14.37 -18.60
C LEU A 6 30.55 -14.63 -17.23
N SER A 7 30.00 -14.03 -16.18
CA SER A 7 30.41 -14.40 -14.82
C SER A 7 29.88 -15.79 -14.46
N ASP A 8 30.57 -16.50 -13.56
CA ASP A 8 30.17 -17.85 -13.14
C ASP A 8 28.74 -17.88 -12.58
N ALA A 9 28.37 -16.85 -11.81
CA ALA A 9 27.02 -16.73 -11.25
C ALA A 9 25.93 -16.60 -12.34
N LEU A 10 26.23 -15.85 -13.42
CA LEU A 10 25.31 -15.65 -14.53
C LEU A 10 25.22 -16.89 -15.43
N THR A 11 26.34 -17.59 -15.59
CA THR A 11 26.41 -18.88 -16.28
C THR A 11 25.53 -19.92 -15.57
N GLU A 12 25.64 -20.04 -14.25
CA GLU A 12 24.83 -20.98 -13.49
C GLU A 12 23.33 -20.61 -13.48
N SER A 13 22.99 -19.32 -13.39
CA SER A 13 21.59 -18.89 -13.48
C SER A 13 20.98 -19.18 -14.85
N LEU A 14 21.73 -18.95 -15.94
CA LEU A 14 21.33 -19.30 -17.31
C LEU A 14 21.13 -20.81 -17.49
N LYS A 15 22.07 -21.63 -17.02
CA LYS A 15 21.94 -23.10 -17.07
C LYS A 15 20.68 -23.55 -16.34
N LYS A 16 20.42 -23.01 -15.16
CA LYS A 16 19.22 -23.34 -14.38
C LYS A 16 17.94 -22.93 -15.11
N PHE A 17 17.94 -21.76 -15.73
CA PHE A 17 16.82 -21.25 -16.53
C PHE A 17 16.53 -22.18 -17.72
N LEU A 18 17.55 -22.53 -18.52
CA LEU A 18 17.41 -23.40 -19.69
C LEU A 18 16.99 -24.82 -19.34
N LYS A 19 17.52 -25.39 -18.23
CA LYS A 19 17.11 -26.70 -17.72
C LYS A 19 15.63 -26.72 -17.30
N SER A 20 15.17 -25.64 -16.68
CA SER A 20 13.78 -25.50 -16.21
C SER A 20 12.82 -25.20 -17.37
N ASN A 21 13.31 -24.51 -18.41
CA ASN A 21 12.53 -24.09 -19.58
C ASN A 21 13.08 -24.76 -20.85
N ARG A 22 12.86 -26.07 -21.01
CA ARG A 22 13.40 -26.86 -22.13
C ARG A 22 13.00 -26.38 -23.53
N LYS A 23 11.95 -25.56 -23.63
CA LYS A 23 11.46 -24.93 -24.87
C LYS A 23 11.73 -23.42 -24.92
N ALA A 24 12.66 -22.92 -24.09
CA ALA A 24 13.03 -21.52 -24.15
C ALA A 24 13.61 -21.17 -25.52
N GLU A 25 13.02 -20.18 -26.17
CA GLU A 25 13.50 -19.58 -27.41
C GLU A 25 14.71 -18.69 -27.15
N LEU A 26 15.45 -18.36 -28.21
CA LEU A 26 16.63 -17.50 -28.15
C LEU A 26 16.31 -16.14 -27.53
N VAL A 27 15.26 -15.47 -28.01
CA VAL A 27 14.85 -14.14 -27.52
C VAL A 27 14.48 -14.18 -26.04
N ASN A 28 13.72 -15.19 -25.62
CA ASN A 28 13.33 -15.36 -24.22
C ASN A 28 14.55 -15.60 -23.31
N THR A 29 15.50 -16.40 -23.78
CA THR A 29 16.75 -16.65 -23.06
C THR A 29 17.60 -15.38 -22.98
N TYR A 30 17.66 -14.61 -24.05
CA TYR A 30 18.36 -13.34 -24.10
C TYR A 30 17.74 -12.30 -23.16
N LEU A 31 16.40 -12.22 -23.13
CA LEU A 31 15.68 -11.36 -22.18
C LEU A 31 15.95 -11.72 -20.72
N PHE A 32 16.01 -13.02 -20.41
CA PHE A 32 16.43 -13.48 -19.09
C PHE A 32 17.88 -13.03 -18.78
N TYR A 33 18.81 -13.23 -19.72
CA TYR A 33 20.20 -12.81 -19.59
C TYR A 33 20.35 -11.32 -19.30
N ILE A 34 19.71 -10.44 -20.08
CA ILE A 34 19.81 -8.99 -19.86
C ILE A 34 19.17 -8.58 -18.51
N GLY A 35 18.10 -9.27 -18.10
CA GLY A 35 17.46 -9.06 -16.81
C GLY A 35 18.43 -9.29 -15.65
N GLU A 36 19.12 -10.42 -15.68
CA GLU A 36 20.13 -10.76 -14.67
C GLU A 36 21.36 -9.84 -14.76
N LYS A 37 21.87 -9.59 -15.97
CA LYS A 37 23.06 -8.74 -16.22
C LYS A 37 22.86 -7.31 -15.69
N HIS A 38 21.70 -6.72 -15.96
CA HIS A 38 21.38 -5.35 -15.57
C HIS A 38 20.62 -5.28 -14.23
N LYS A 39 20.41 -6.42 -13.56
CA LYS A 39 19.65 -6.56 -12.29
C LYS A 39 18.25 -5.93 -12.37
N ILE A 40 17.61 -6.07 -13.52
CA ILE A 40 16.28 -5.52 -13.80
C ILE A 40 15.25 -6.43 -13.17
N LYS A 41 14.33 -5.82 -12.41
CA LYS A 41 13.24 -6.52 -11.71
C LYS A 41 11.94 -5.83 -12.06
N PRO A 42 11.36 -6.14 -13.24
CA PRO A 42 10.16 -5.49 -13.69
C PRO A 42 9.02 -5.67 -12.70
N ILE A 43 8.16 -4.67 -12.59
CA ILE A 43 6.95 -4.76 -11.80
C ILE A 43 5.75 -4.29 -12.61
N ALA A 44 4.64 -5.01 -12.53
CA ALA A 44 3.35 -4.55 -13.02
C ALA A 44 2.64 -3.74 -11.94
N PHE A 45 2.07 -2.61 -12.34
CA PHE A 45 1.13 -1.82 -11.56
C PHE A 45 -0.28 -1.98 -12.16
N PRO A 46 -1.12 -2.91 -11.66
CA PRO A 46 -2.42 -3.25 -12.26
C PRO A 46 -3.39 -2.08 -12.35
N LYS A 47 -3.42 -1.20 -11.33
CA LYS A 47 -4.36 -0.06 -11.33
C LYS A 47 -4.02 0.94 -12.44
N GLY A 48 -2.73 1.21 -12.67
CA GLY A 48 -2.28 2.07 -13.76
C GLY A 48 -2.17 1.37 -15.11
N LYS A 49 -2.24 0.03 -15.15
CA LYS A 49 -1.95 -0.80 -16.33
C LYS A 49 -0.57 -0.50 -16.95
N ILE A 50 0.43 -0.26 -16.11
CA ILE A 50 1.80 0.04 -16.54
C ILE A 50 2.77 -0.99 -15.96
N ILE A 51 3.80 -1.35 -16.73
CA ILE A 51 4.96 -2.12 -16.29
C ILE A 51 6.15 -1.18 -16.20
N PHE A 52 6.80 -1.17 -15.03
CA PHE A 52 8.01 -0.40 -14.77
C PHE A 52 9.23 -1.32 -14.73
N GLN A 53 10.40 -0.79 -15.08
CA GLN A 53 11.68 -1.50 -15.02
C GLN A 53 12.01 -2.01 -13.61
N SER A 54 11.63 -1.25 -12.59
CA SER A 54 11.89 -1.57 -11.19
C SER A 54 10.85 -0.93 -10.25
N LEU A 55 10.84 -1.39 -9.00
CA LEU A 55 10.06 -0.75 -7.94
C LEU A 55 10.49 0.70 -7.71
N ALA A 56 11.80 0.97 -7.75
CA ALA A 56 12.34 2.31 -7.52
C ALA A 56 11.88 3.29 -8.62
N SER A 57 11.95 2.87 -9.89
CA SER A 57 11.44 3.68 -11.01
C SER A 57 9.95 3.93 -10.91
N ALA A 58 9.16 2.92 -10.52
CA ALA A 58 7.72 3.10 -10.33
C ALA A 58 7.42 4.13 -9.24
N ILE A 59 8.15 4.08 -8.12
CA ILE A 59 7.95 5.02 -7.03
C ILE A 59 8.30 6.44 -7.48
N SER A 60 9.46 6.65 -8.12
CA SER A 60 9.87 7.98 -8.60
C SER A 60 8.84 8.58 -9.55
N ILE A 61 8.45 7.84 -10.59
CA ILE A 61 7.53 8.32 -11.62
C ILE A 61 6.13 8.59 -11.04
N LEU A 62 5.60 7.68 -10.24
CA LEU A 62 4.28 7.86 -9.64
C LEU A 62 4.25 8.96 -8.57
N GLU A 63 5.39 9.25 -7.94
CA GLU A 63 5.52 10.34 -6.98
C GLU A 63 5.56 11.70 -7.68
N GLU A 64 6.35 11.83 -8.75
CA GLU A 64 6.38 13.02 -9.61
C GLU A 64 5.00 13.34 -10.19
N ASP A 65 4.24 12.31 -10.55
CA ASP A 65 2.87 12.43 -11.06
C ASP A 65 1.79 12.66 -9.98
N ASN A 66 2.13 12.73 -8.69
CA ASN A 66 1.18 12.75 -7.56
C ASN A 66 0.13 11.60 -7.58
N LYS A 67 0.53 10.44 -8.10
CA LYS A 67 -0.29 9.22 -8.25
C LYS A 67 -0.04 8.18 -7.15
N LEU A 68 0.87 8.44 -6.21
CA LEU A 68 1.09 7.59 -5.04
C LEU A 68 0.27 8.05 -3.83
N TRP A 69 0.40 9.32 -3.45
CA TRP A 69 -0.25 9.87 -2.26
C TRP A 69 -0.53 11.37 -2.41
N ARG A 70 -1.38 11.87 -1.53
CA ARG A 70 -1.66 13.30 -1.36
C ARG A 70 -1.58 13.66 0.11
N GLU A 71 -0.86 14.73 0.43
CA GLU A 71 -0.86 15.28 1.78
C GLU A 71 -2.23 15.93 2.06
N THR A 72 -2.83 15.60 3.19
CA THR A 72 -4.16 16.06 3.58
C THR A 72 -4.16 16.45 5.04
N GLN A 73 -4.77 17.58 5.36
CA GLN A 73 -4.96 18.01 6.75
C GLN A 73 -6.35 17.61 7.21
N ILE A 74 -6.43 16.84 8.30
CA ILE A 74 -7.69 16.53 8.97
C ILE A 74 -7.80 17.34 10.26
N LYS A 75 -8.97 17.95 10.46
CA LYS A 75 -9.32 18.59 11.74
C LYS A 75 -10.02 17.56 12.60
N VAL A 76 -9.37 17.15 13.69
CA VAL A 76 -9.96 16.27 14.68
C VAL A 76 -10.68 17.14 15.70
N HIS A 77 -12.01 17.11 15.65
CA HIS A 77 -12.85 17.70 16.69
C HIS A 77 -12.96 16.73 17.86
N PHE A 78 -12.79 17.22 19.08
CA PHE A 78 -13.07 16.46 20.29
C PHE A 78 -14.58 16.52 20.60
N ASP A 79 -15.07 15.54 21.36
CA ASP A 79 -16.49 15.34 21.65
C ASP A 79 -17.22 16.62 22.11
N ARG A 80 -18.54 16.62 21.89
CA ARG A 80 -19.43 17.67 22.38
C ARG A 80 -19.32 17.80 23.90
N GLU A 81 -19.35 19.03 24.38
CA GLU A 81 -19.38 19.32 25.82
C GLU A 81 -20.56 18.62 26.48
N SER A 82 -20.31 18.05 27.67
CA SER A 82 -21.38 17.46 28.46
C SER A 82 -22.13 18.50 29.29
N VAL A 83 -21.46 19.60 29.67
CA VAL A 83 -21.99 20.75 30.43
C VAL A 83 -21.28 22.00 29.88
N ASN A 84 -22.01 23.11 29.70
CA ASN A 84 -21.49 24.38 29.21
C ASN A 84 -21.97 25.56 30.07
N GLU A 85 -21.61 26.79 29.70
CA GLU A 85 -21.97 28.01 30.47
C GLU A 85 -23.47 28.30 30.52
N ASP A 86 -24.22 27.83 29.53
CA ASP A 86 -25.67 28.01 29.40
C ASP A 86 -26.45 26.87 30.09
N THR A 87 -25.77 25.90 30.72
CA THR A 87 -26.43 24.79 31.41
C THR A 87 -27.08 25.29 32.70
N GLU A 88 -28.40 25.13 32.83
CA GLU A 88 -29.14 25.52 34.04
C GLU A 88 -29.35 24.32 34.98
N ARG A 89 -29.39 23.11 34.42
CA ARG A 89 -29.60 21.87 35.17
C ARG A 89 -28.67 20.77 34.67
N VAL A 90 -28.09 20.02 35.61
CA VAL A 90 -27.27 18.84 35.32
C VAL A 90 -27.88 17.56 35.86
N TYR A 91 -27.69 16.49 35.10
CA TYR A 91 -28.08 15.12 35.42
C TYR A 91 -26.80 14.30 35.62
N ILE A 92 -26.63 13.70 36.79
CA ILE A 92 -25.39 13.03 37.21
C ILE A 92 -25.67 11.53 37.39
N CYS A 93 -24.88 10.70 36.72
CA CYS A 93 -24.88 9.26 36.91
C CYS A 93 -24.27 8.95 38.30
N PRO A 94 -25.00 8.32 39.23
CA PRO A 94 -24.51 8.07 40.59
C PRO A 94 -23.45 6.96 40.63
N PHE A 95 -23.32 6.18 39.56
CA PHE A 95 -22.38 5.07 39.48
C PHE A 95 -21.02 5.51 38.91
N SER A 96 -21.04 6.27 37.81
CA SER A 96 -19.84 6.67 37.08
C SER A 96 -19.44 8.13 37.22
N GLY A 97 -20.25 8.93 37.93
CA GLY A 97 -20.05 10.38 38.03
C GLY A 97 -20.16 11.13 36.69
N LYS A 98 -20.64 10.48 35.62
CA LYS A 98 -20.82 11.12 34.30
C LYS A 98 -21.98 12.11 34.37
N VAL A 99 -21.76 13.31 33.85
CA VAL A 99 -22.71 14.43 33.95
C VAL A 99 -23.24 14.80 32.57
N PHE A 100 -24.51 15.18 32.50
CA PHE A 100 -25.19 15.62 31.29
C PHE A 100 -25.94 16.92 31.60
N GLY A 101 -25.68 17.97 30.85
CA GLY A 101 -26.41 19.23 30.91
C GLY A 101 -27.76 19.13 30.22
N ASP A 102 -28.69 19.96 30.66
CA ASP A 102 -30.04 20.06 30.11
C ASP A 102 -30.11 20.55 28.67
N ASN A 103 -29.09 21.30 28.24
CA ASN A 103 -28.99 21.94 26.93
C ASN A 103 -28.00 21.25 25.97
N THR A 104 -27.23 20.26 26.42
CA THR A 104 -26.19 19.60 25.61
C THR A 104 -26.71 18.41 24.79
N HIS A 105 -27.90 17.93 25.12
CA HIS A 105 -28.57 16.80 24.46
C HIS A 105 -30.03 17.15 24.14
N PRO A 106 -30.62 16.67 23.03
CA PRO A 106 -32.02 16.92 22.70
C PRO A 106 -33.00 16.43 23.78
N ASN A 107 -32.69 15.29 24.41
CA ASN A 107 -33.34 14.82 25.63
C ASN A 107 -32.28 14.30 26.64
N PRO A 108 -31.89 15.12 27.62
CA PRO A 108 -30.86 14.78 28.61
C PRO A 108 -31.20 13.57 29.48
N GLN A 109 -32.48 13.38 29.81
CA GLN A 109 -32.94 12.27 30.65
C GLN A 109 -32.81 10.93 29.93
N ASP A 110 -33.18 10.89 28.64
CA ASP A 110 -33.00 9.69 27.83
C ASP A 110 -31.52 9.36 27.65
N ALA A 111 -30.69 10.38 27.39
CA ALA A 111 -29.24 10.21 27.23
C ALA A 111 -28.58 9.60 28.48
N ILE A 112 -28.97 10.04 29.68
CA ILE A 112 -28.46 9.46 30.93
C ILE A 112 -29.05 8.06 31.18
N TYR A 113 -30.32 7.81 30.86
CA TYR A 113 -30.91 6.48 30.99
C TYR A 113 -30.23 5.44 30.09
N ASP A 114 -29.95 5.81 28.83
CA ASP A 114 -29.23 4.97 27.88
C ASP A 114 -27.80 4.69 28.35
N TRP A 115 -27.15 5.69 28.95
CA TRP A 115 -25.83 5.53 29.55
C TRP A 115 -25.86 4.58 30.74
N VAL A 116 -26.75 4.82 31.71
CA VAL A 116 -26.86 4.02 32.95
C VAL A 116 -27.19 2.55 32.65
N ALA A 117 -27.96 2.29 31.59
CA ALA A 117 -28.28 0.93 31.15
C ALA A 117 -27.06 0.15 30.62
N LYS A 118 -26.05 0.84 30.08
CA LYS A 118 -24.81 0.27 29.54
C LYS A 118 -23.60 0.48 30.45
N CYS A 119 -23.80 1.11 31.61
CA CYS A 119 -22.73 1.51 32.50
C CYS A 119 -22.11 0.29 33.18
N PRO A 120 -20.82 -0.02 32.94
CA PRO A 120 -20.17 -1.20 33.53
C PRO A 120 -20.06 -1.12 35.07
N GLU A 121 -20.09 0.09 35.62
CA GLU A 121 -20.02 0.35 37.06
C GLU A 121 -21.39 0.21 37.76
N ASN A 122 -22.49 0.10 37.00
CA ASN A 122 -23.83 -0.10 37.57
C ASN A 122 -24.06 -1.58 37.92
N LYS A 123 -23.87 -1.92 39.20
CA LYS A 123 -24.11 -3.27 39.73
C LYS A 123 -25.50 -3.44 40.34
N GLU A 124 -26.28 -2.37 40.45
CA GLU A 124 -27.60 -2.40 41.07
C GLU A 124 -28.65 -2.93 40.09
N ARG A 125 -29.49 -3.86 40.55
CA ARG A 125 -30.60 -4.42 39.76
C ARG A 125 -31.91 -4.31 40.50
N ILE A 126 -32.95 -3.88 39.78
CA ILE A 126 -34.34 -3.85 40.24
C ILE A 126 -35.11 -4.80 39.33
N ASN A 127 -35.74 -5.83 39.91
CA ASN A 127 -36.46 -6.86 39.15
C ASN A 127 -35.63 -7.51 38.02
N GLY A 128 -34.32 -7.70 38.24
CA GLY A 128 -33.39 -8.31 37.28
C GLY A 128 -32.83 -7.36 36.22
N LEU A 129 -33.36 -6.14 36.09
CA LEU A 129 -32.89 -5.10 35.17
C LEU A 129 -31.97 -4.09 35.86
N PRO A 130 -31.00 -3.46 35.16
CA PRO A 130 -30.16 -2.42 35.74
C PRO A 130 -31.00 -1.27 36.32
N ALA A 131 -30.64 -0.82 37.52
CA ALA A 131 -31.31 0.30 38.17
C ALA A 131 -31.13 1.57 37.33
N LYS A 132 -32.25 2.22 36.97
CA LYS A 132 -32.29 3.44 36.17
C LYS A 132 -32.56 4.64 37.08
N ARG A 133 -31.50 5.16 37.71
CA ARG A 133 -31.57 6.37 38.55
C ARG A 133 -30.46 7.35 38.19
N PHE A 134 -30.73 8.63 38.40
CA PHE A 134 -29.75 9.71 38.28
C PHE A 134 -29.99 10.77 39.35
N LEU A 135 -28.96 11.54 39.66
CA LEU A 135 -29.05 12.72 40.51
C LEU A 135 -29.28 13.95 39.63
N VAL A 136 -30.02 14.93 40.14
CA VAL A 136 -30.27 16.20 39.46
C VAL A 136 -29.75 17.32 40.33
N SER A 137 -29.04 18.28 39.73
CA SER A 137 -28.64 19.52 40.41
C SER A 137 -28.93 20.73 39.53
N GLU A 138 -29.45 21.78 40.15
CA GLU A 138 -29.64 23.12 39.58
C GLU A 138 -28.72 24.14 40.28
N ASP A 139 -27.86 23.66 41.19
CA ASP A 139 -26.91 24.49 41.92
C ASP A 139 -25.80 24.97 40.97
N LYS A 140 -25.71 26.29 40.80
CA LYS A 140 -24.76 26.94 39.89
C LYS A 140 -23.31 26.61 40.24
N ASP A 141 -22.97 26.46 41.52
CA ASP A 141 -21.59 26.16 41.92
C ASP A 141 -21.25 24.69 41.63
N VAL A 142 -22.22 23.79 41.76
CA VAL A 142 -22.08 22.39 41.32
C VAL A 142 -21.91 22.32 39.79
N ILE A 143 -22.73 23.04 39.03
CA ILE A 143 -22.70 23.05 37.56
C ILE A 143 -21.33 23.57 37.06
N ARG A 144 -20.83 24.67 37.64
CA ARG A 144 -19.53 25.25 37.28
C ARG A 144 -18.37 24.26 37.42
N ASN A 145 -18.40 23.38 38.42
CA ASN A 145 -17.37 22.37 38.62
C ASN A 145 -17.31 21.33 37.48
N TYR A 146 -18.38 21.22 36.67
CA TYR A 146 -18.47 20.26 35.56
C TYR A 146 -18.23 20.89 34.18
N ILE A 147 -18.14 22.22 34.09
CA ILE A 147 -17.77 22.91 32.85
C ILE A 147 -16.29 22.61 32.58
N LYS A 148 -16.01 21.93 31.47
CA LYS A 148 -14.65 21.63 31.03
C LYS A 148 -14.30 22.49 29.82
N GLU A 149 -13.11 23.06 29.81
CA GLU A 149 -12.60 23.78 28.64
C GLU A 149 -12.55 22.86 27.42
N ARG A 150 -13.03 23.36 26.27
CA ARG A 150 -12.96 22.61 25.00
C ARG A 150 -11.51 22.34 24.67
N LYS A 151 -11.18 21.07 24.44
CA LYS A 151 -9.97 20.74 23.70
C LYS A 151 -10.10 21.34 22.31
N GLN A 152 -9.19 22.26 21.97
CA GLN A 152 -9.15 22.85 20.65
C GLN A 152 -8.98 21.75 19.60
N ALA A 153 -9.65 21.91 18.46
CA ALA A 153 -9.52 20.96 17.36
C ALA A 153 -8.05 20.87 16.95
N VAL A 154 -7.52 19.65 16.89
CA VAL A 154 -6.14 19.42 16.49
C VAL A 154 -6.13 19.13 14.99
N THR A 155 -5.40 19.95 14.24
CA THR A 155 -5.09 19.66 12.84
C THR A 155 -3.98 18.63 12.80
N LYS A 156 -4.22 17.50 12.12
CA LYS A 156 -3.21 16.48 11.86
C LYS A 156 -2.97 16.36 10.36
N THR A 157 -1.71 16.35 9.97
CA THR A 157 -1.31 15.96 8.62
C THR A 157 -1.39 14.45 8.49
N VAL A 158 -2.11 14.00 7.47
CA VAL A 158 -2.24 12.59 7.07
C VAL A 158 -1.99 12.49 5.56
N PHE A 159 -1.73 11.28 5.08
CA PHE A 159 -1.47 10.98 3.68
C PHE A 159 -2.63 10.16 3.13
N SER A 160 -3.32 10.65 2.11
CA SER A 160 -4.32 9.86 1.39
C SER A 160 -3.62 9.07 0.28
N SER A 161 -3.78 7.75 0.26
CA SER A 161 -3.30 6.92 -0.85
C SER A 161 -4.09 7.25 -2.12
N ALA A 162 -3.40 7.61 -3.20
CA ALA A 162 -4.09 7.87 -4.48
C ALA A 162 -4.56 6.54 -5.15
N VAL A 163 -4.14 5.40 -4.61
CA VAL A 163 -4.45 4.07 -5.13
C VAL A 163 -5.76 3.52 -4.56
N ASN A 164 -6.11 3.81 -3.30
CA ASN A 164 -7.37 3.32 -2.70
C ASN A 164 -8.15 4.38 -1.89
N GLY A 165 -7.62 5.60 -1.74
CA GLY A 165 -8.22 6.68 -0.97
C GLY A 165 -8.02 6.59 0.55
N GLN A 166 -7.36 5.54 1.05
CA GLN A 166 -7.17 5.31 2.48
C GLN A 166 -6.27 6.39 3.10
N LEU A 167 -6.66 6.86 4.29
CA LEU A 167 -5.84 7.77 5.09
C LEU A 167 -4.80 6.97 5.88
N ILE A 168 -3.55 7.37 5.72
CA ILE A 168 -2.37 6.75 6.31
C ILE A 168 -1.61 7.83 7.07
N ASN A 169 -1.04 7.46 8.23
CA ASN A 169 -0.42 8.39 9.15
C ASN A 169 0.98 8.89 8.72
N SER A 170 1.61 8.25 7.74
CA SER A 170 2.97 8.60 7.30
C SER A 170 3.21 8.21 5.84
N LYS A 171 4.06 8.98 5.16
CA LYS A 171 4.52 8.68 3.78
C LYS A 171 5.18 7.30 3.68
N LYS A 172 5.99 6.90 4.67
CA LYS A 172 6.65 5.59 4.70
C LYS A 172 5.64 4.44 4.68
N ALA A 173 4.59 4.53 5.48
CA ALA A 173 3.54 3.52 5.49
C ALA A 173 2.77 3.45 4.16
N VAL A 174 2.61 4.57 3.44
CA VAL A 174 2.03 4.54 2.09
C VAL A 174 2.93 3.79 1.11
N LEU A 175 4.24 4.01 1.16
CA LEU A 175 5.18 3.32 0.27
C LEU A 175 5.26 1.82 0.56
N GLU A 176 5.20 1.42 1.84
CA GLU A 176 5.14 0.02 2.24
C GLU A 176 3.84 -0.65 1.78
N ASP A 177 2.69 0.03 1.94
CA ASP A 177 1.40 -0.43 1.43
C ASP A 177 1.43 -0.59 -0.10
N PHE A 178 1.95 0.41 -0.82
CA PHE A 178 2.14 0.37 -2.27
C PHE A 178 2.94 -0.85 -2.72
N LYS A 179 4.11 -1.06 -2.10
CA LYS A 179 5.03 -2.16 -2.41
C LYS A 179 4.42 -3.53 -2.18
N ASN A 180 3.64 -3.69 -1.12
CA ASN A 180 3.14 -4.99 -0.72
C ASN A 180 1.82 -5.37 -1.41
N ASN A 181 0.98 -4.38 -1.74
CA ASN A 181 -0.41 -4.65 -2.12
C ASN A 181 -0.75 -4.26 -3.57
N TYR A 182 0.02 -3.38 -4.22
CA TYR A 182 -0.40 -2.78 -5.49
C TYR A 182 0.54 -3.03 -6.66
N VAL A 183 1.69 -3.66 -6.42
CA VAL A 183 2.63 -4.02 -7.47
C VAL A 183 2.82 -5.53 -7.49
N LYS A 184 3.03 -6.07 -8.69
CA LYS A 184 3.31 -7.50 -8.89
C LYS A 184 4.69 -7.64 -9.51
N PRO A 185 5.61 -8.42 -8.92
CA PRO A 185 6.90 -8.70 -9.56
C PRO A 185 6.67 -9.48 -10.85
N LEU A 186 7.48 -9.18 -11.86
CA LEU A 186 7.53 -9.86 -13.14
C LEU A 186 9.00 -10.16 -13.48
N THR A 187 9.19 -11.14 -14.34
CA THR A 187 10.47 -11.40 -15.03
C THR A 187 10.49 -10.69 -16.38
N MET A 188 11.69 -10.47 -16.94
CA MET A 188 11.85 -9.89 -18.28
C MET A 188 11.11 -10.67 -19.37
N VAL A 189 11.04 -12.00 -19.23
CA VAL A 189 10.32 -12.89 -20.17
C VAL A 189 8.82 -12.65 -20.08
N GLU A 190 8.28 -12.55 -18.85
CA GLU A 190 6.85 -12.32 -18.66
C GLU A 190 6.38 -10.97 -19.20
N VAL A 191 7.23 -9.94 -19.22
CA VAL A 191 6.88 -8.60 -19.76
C VAL A 191 6.30 -8.69 -21.17
N GLN A 192 6.86 -9.54 -22.05
CA GLN A 192 6.37 -9.69 -23.43
C GLN A 192 4.95 -10.26 -23.50
N SER A 193 4.58 -11.12 -22.55
CA SER A 193 3.26 -11.76 -22.51
C SER A 193 2.15 -10.85 -21.96
N GLN A 194 2.50 -9.70 -21.37
CA GLN A 194 1.57 -8.81 -20.67
C GLN A 194 0.89 -7.78 -21.59
N ASN A 195 0.19 -8.26 -22.62
CA ASN A 195 -0.49 -7.42 -23.63
C ASN A 195 -1.51 -6.40 -23.07
N ARG A 196 -1.95 -6.59 -21.82
CA ARG A 196 -2.92 -5.69 -21.14
C ARG A 196 -2.27 -4.48 -20.48
N PHE A 197 -0.94 -4.42 -20.47
CA PHE A 197 -0.16 -3.39 -19.80
C PHE A 197 0.69 -2.63 -20.81
N GLN A 198 0.84 -1.33 -20.56
CA GLN A 198 1.81 -0.50 -21.26
C GLN A 198 3.16 -0.61 -20.57
N ILE A 199 4.24 -0.74 -21.34
CA ILE A 199 5.60 -0.65 -20.80
C ILE A 199 5.94 0.83 -20.65
N GLU A 200 6.47 1.21 -19.48
CA GLU A 200 6.95 2.57 -19.24
C GLU A 200 8.00 2.97 -20.29
N GLY A 201 7.98 4.23 -20.73
CA GLY A 201 8.69 4.68 -21.93
C GLY A 201 10.21 4.50 -21.89
N ALA A 202 10.86 4.80 -20.76
CA ALA A 202 12.29 4.58 -20.61
C ALA A 202 12.62 3.08 -20.59
N PHE A 203 11.79 2.27 -19.92
CA PHE A 203 11.96 0.82 -19.92
C PHE A 203 11.74 0.19 -21.30
N LEU A 204 10.76 0.67 -22.06
CA LEU A 204 10.51 0.23 -23.43
C LEU A 204 11.69 0.57 -24.33
N SER A 205 12.19 1.79 -24.25
CA SER A 205 13.38 2.23 -24.98
C SER A 205 14.59 1.35 -24.67
N PHE A 206 14.79 1.01 -23.40
CA PHE A 206 15.84 0.09 -22.97
C PHE A 206 15.68 -1.30 -23.61
N ILE A 207 14.48 -1.88 -23.58
CA ILE A 207 14.24 -3.21 -24.19
C ILE A 207 14.52 -3.16 -25.70
N GLN A 208 14.02 -2.13 -26.39
CA GLN A 208 14.23 -1.96 -27.83
C GLN A 208 15.72 -1.80 -28.17
N GLU A 209 16.48 -1.07 -27.36
CA GLU A 209 17.92 -0.92 -27.57
C GLU A 209 18.68 -2.23 -27.35
N GLN A 210 18.23 -3.09 -26.43
CA GLN A 210 18.88 -4.38 -26.18
C GLN A 210 18.49 -5.44 -27.21
N LEU A 211 17.27 -5.40 -27.77
CA LEU A 211 16.80 -6.31 -28.82
C LEU A 211 17.36 -5.93 -30.21
N ASP A 212 18.68 -5.80 -30.28
CA ASP A 212 19.43 -5.57 -31.51
C ASP A 212 20.10 -6.89 -31.96
N GLU A 213 20.05 -7.18 -33.26
CA GLU A 213 20.55 -8.43 -33.83
C GLU A 213 22.04 -8.64 -33.52
N GLN A 214 22.86 -7.58 -33.58
CA GLN A 214 24.29 -7.69 -33.29
C GLN A 214 24.54 -8.05 -31.82
N LYS A 215 23.71 -7.54 -30.90
CA LYS A 215 23.81 -7.87 -29.47
C LYS A 215 23.38 -9.31 -29.20
N ILE A 216 22.38 -9.83 -29.91
CA ILE A 216 21.93 -11.22 -29.80
C ILE A 216 22.98 -12.17 -30.39
N THR A 217 23.54 -11.87 -31.57
CA THR A 217 24.61 -12.67 -32.18
C THR A 217 25.81 -12.78 -31.25
N ARG A 218 26.26 -11.65 -30.67
CA ARG A 218 27.34 -11.65 -29.67
C ARG A 218 27.02 -12.50 -28.45
N PHE A 219 25.76 -12.54 -28.03
CA PHE A 219 25.34 -13.40 -26.92
C PHE A 219 25.46 -14.88 -27.29
N VAL A 220 25.03 -15.29 -28.48
CA VAL A 220 25.19 -16.66 -28.96
C VAL A 220 26.66 -17.04 -29.12
N GLU A 221 27.48 -16.16 -29.69
CA GLU A 221 28.95 -16.33 -29.79
C GLU A 221 29.60 -16.49 -28.41
N THR A 222 29.11 -15.75 -27.41
CA THR A 222 29.62 -15.88 -26.03
C THR A 222 29.24 -17.22 -25.42
N LEU A 223 28.01 -17.71 -25.68
CA LEU A 223 27.55 -19.01 -25.18
C LEU A 223 28.25 -20.19 -25.87
N SER A 224 28.61 -20.07 -27.15
CA SER A 224 29.26 -21.15 -27.90
C SER A 224 30.66 -21.48 -27.36
N GLY A 225 31.29 -20.55 -26.64
CA GLY A 225 32.52 -20.79 -25.90
C GLY A 225 32.38 -21.79 -24.74
N ASN A 226 31.17 -22.19 -24.36
CA ASN A 226 30.91 -23.14 -23.28
C ASN A 226 30.08 -24.34 -23.78
N GLN A 227 30.67 -25.54 -23.65
CA GLN A 227 30.09 -26.79 -24.16
C GLN A 227 28.70 -27.11 -23.59
N ASP A 228 28.40 -26.64 -22.37
CA ASP A 228 27.11 -26.89 -21.73
C ASP A 228 25.93 -26.21 -22.46
N PHE A 229 26.20 -25.17 -23.27
CA PHE A 229 25.17 -24.43 -23.98
C PHE A 229 24.98 -24.87 -25.45
N ILE A 230 25.93 -25.63 -26.01
CA ILE A 230 25.89 -26.09 -27.42
C ILE A 230 24.54 -26.74 -27.80
N PRO A 231 23.97 -27.67 -27.00
CA PRO A 231 22.71 -28.32 -27.38
C PRO A 231 21.52 -27.36 -27.49
N TYR A 232 21.56 -26.23 -26.78
CA TYR A 232 20.50 -25.21 -26.86
C TYR A 232 20.71 -24.30 -28.07
N ILE A 233 21.95 -23.96 -28.39
CA ILE A 233 22.31 -23.15 -29.56
C ILE A 233 21.92 -23.89 -30.85
N GLU A 234 22.32 -25.16 -30.98
CA GLU A 234 21.96 -25.99 -32.14
C GLU A 234 20.45 -26.07 -32.32
N LYS A 235 19.70 -26.17 -31.24
CA LYS A 235 18.24 -26.18 -31.28
C LYS A 235 17.66 -24.86 -31.80
N TRP A 236 18.21 -23.72 -31.40
CA TRP A 236 17.74 -22.41 -31.88
C TRP A 236 18.06 -22.18 -33.35
N LEU A 237 19.25 -22.60 -33.79
CA LEU A 237 19.64 -22.51 -35.20
C LEU A 237 18.78 -23.44 -36.08
N ALA A 238 18.51 -24.66 -35.62
CA ALA A 238 17.67 -25.60 -36.34
C ALA A 238 16.20 -25.14 -36.44
N SER A 239 15.68 -24.44 -35.42
CA SER A 239 14.32 -23.88 -35.49
C SER A 239 14.18 -22.73 -36.49
N ASP A 240 15.25 -21.97 -36.74
CA ASP A 240 15.24 -20.87 -37.71
C ASP A 240 15.31 -21.38 -39.17
N GLU A 241 15.75 -22.64 -39.40
CA GLU A 241 15.82 -23.26 -40.73
C GLU A 241 14.50 -23.96 -41.16
N GLU A 242 13.57 -24.19 -40.22
CA GLU A 242 12.28 -24.85 -40.47
C GLU A 242 11.10 -23.87 -40.70
N GLU A 243 11.34 -22.55 -40.59
CA GLU A 243 10.40 -21.46 -40.96
C GLU A 243 10.70 -20.86 -42.34
#